data_AF-A0A1I2KR98-F1
#
_entry.id   AF-A0A1I2KR98-F1
#
_cell.length_a   1.000
_cell.length_b   1.000
_cell.length_c   1.000
_cell.angle_alpha   90.00
_cell.angle_beta   90.00
_cell.angle_gamma   90.00
#
_symmetry.space_group_name_H-M   'P 1'
#
loop_
_entity.id
_entity.type
_entity.pdbx_description
1 polymer ?
#
loop_
_entity_poly.entity_id
_entity_poly.type
_entity_poly.pdbx_seq_one_letter_code
_entity_poly.pdbx_strand_id
1 'polypeptide(L)' 'MKGKQEDIFRTQTRKIQQCNCGHISGKKTILANFCRVGITTEFLDNGVFKNNHELCIENNFCPQCGKKYKDQ' A
#
# COMPACT_ATOMS: atom_id res chain seq x y z
N MET A 1 -4.65 21.42 16.55
CA MET A 1 -4.37 21.32 15.11
C MET A 1 -4.49 19.85 14.70
N LYS A 2 -5.71 19.41 14.42
CA LYS A 2 -6.06 18.05 13.96
C LYS A 2 -6.40 18.18 12.48
N GLY A 3 -5.93 17.27 11.62
CA GLY A 3 -6.48 17.14 10.26
C GLY A 3 -5.49 17.25 9.11
N LYS A 4 -4.43 16.43 9.09
CA LYS A 4 -3.68 16.17 7.83
C LYS A 4 -3.23 14.72 7.61
N GLN A 5 -3.36 13.83 8.59
CA GLN A 5 -2.87 12.45 8.45
C GLN A 5 -3.97 11.43 8.10
N GLU A 6 -5.24 11.75 8.38
CA GLU A 6 -6.38 10.85 8.13
C GLU A 6 -6.92 10.93 6.69
N ASP A 7 -6.60 11.99 5.96
CA ASP A 7 -7.21 12.27 4.64
C ASP A 7 -6.45 11.66 3.44
N ILE A 8 -5.21 11.20 3.61
CA ILE A 8 -4.47 10.55 2.52
C ILE A 8 -5.08 9.17 2.19
N PHE A 9 -5.73 8.53 3.17
CA PHE A 9 -6.38 7.23 2.99
C PHE A 9 -7.78 7.28 2.36
N ARG A 10 -8.38 8.47 2.21
CA ARG A 10 -9.81 8.60 1.86
C ARG A 10 -10.13 8.92 0.41
N THR A 11 -9.17 9.31 -0.42
CA THR A 11 -9.48 9.86 -1.77
C THR A 11 -8.83 9.15 -2.95
N GLN A 12 -8.11 8.05 -2.74
CA GLN A 12 -7.86 7.11 -3.84
C GLN A 12 -8.97 6.07 -3.83
N THR A 13 -9.84 6.13 -4.83
CA THR A 13 -10.79 5.08 -5.20
C THR A 13 -10.03 3.76 -5.24
N ARG A 14 -10.03 3.01 -4.13
CA ARG A 14 -9.30 1.74 -4.01
C ARG A 14 -9.92 0.78 -5.01
N LYS A 15 -9.36 0.68 -6.21
CA LYS A 15 -9.68 -0.43 -7.12
C LYS A 15 -9.38 -1.71 -6.35
N ILE A 16 -10.43 -2.43 -5.95
CA ILE A 16 -10.28 -3.70 -5.24
C ILE A 16 -9.81 -4.70 -6.29
N GLN A 17 -8.50 -4.91 -6.35
CA GLN A 17 -7.89 -5.87 -7.25
C GLN A 17 -8.06 -7.28 -6.66
N GLN A 18 -8.62 -8.18 -7.46
CA GLN A 18 -8.94 -9.54 -7.03
C GLN A 18 -8.04 -10.56 -7.75
N CYS A 19 -7.58 -11.56 -7.01
CA CYS A 19 -6.90 -12.73 -7.55
C CYS A 19 -7.36 -14.00 -6.83
N ASN A 20 -7.49 -15.10 -7.58
CA ASN A 20 -7.97 -16.38 -7.06
C ASN A 20 -6.85 -17.31 -6.57
N CYS A 21 -5.57 -16.94 -6.71
CA CYS A 21 -4.46 -17.81 -6.31
C CYS A 21 -4.38 -18.06 -4.81
N GLY A 22 -4.94 -17.15 -4.00
CA GLY A 22 -5.05 -17.30 -2.55
C GLY A 22 -6.47 -17.67 -2.11
N HIS A 23 -7.28 -18.24 -3.01
CA HIS A 23 -8.65 -18.61 -2.68
C HIS A 23 -8.65 -19.69 -1.61
N ILE A 24 -9.39 -19.42 -0.52
CA ILE A 24 -9.70 -20.38 0.53
C ILE A 24 -11.22 -20.47 0.59
N SER A 25 -11.75 -21.69 0.51
CA SER A 25 -13.20 -21.92 0.57
C SER A 25 -13.80 -21.24 1.81
N GLY A 26 -14.89 -20.49 1.62
CA GLY A 26 -15.55 -19.72 2.67
C GLY A 26 -14.87 -18.40 3.06
N LYS A 27 -13.79 -17.96 2.41
CA LYS A 27 -13.09 -16.71 2.71
C LYS A 27 -13.02 -15.78 1.50
N LYS A 28 -12.94 -14.46 1.76
CA LYS A 28 -12.64 -13.43 0.76
C LYS A 28 -11.22 -12.92 0.97
N THR A 29 -10.41 -12.94 -0.10
CA THR A 29 -9.04 -12.41 -0.06
C THR A 29 -9.05 -10.96 -0.55
N ILE A 30 -8.64 -10.04 0.31
CA ILE A 30 -8.48 -8.62 -0.02
C ILE A 30 -6.98 -8.38 -0.22
N LEU A 31 -6.59 -7.93 -1.41
CA LEU A 31 -5.20 -7.61 -1.72
C LEU A 31 -5.03 -6.10 -1.68
N ALA A 32 -3.99 -5.63 -0.98
CA ALA A 32 -3.59 -4.24 -1.03
C ALA A 32 -3.07 -3.92 -2.44
N ASN A 33 -3.48 -2.77 -2.99
CA ASN A 33 -3.02 -2.26 -4.28
C ASN A 33 -1.72 -1.45 -4.15
N PHE A 34 -1.04 -1.49 -3.00
CA PHE A 34 0.23 -0.81 -2.80
C PHE A 34 1.17 -1.68 -1.96
N CYS A 35 2.47 -1.49 -2.15
CA CYS A 35 3.52 -2.07 -1.33
C CYS A 35 4.34 -0.94 -0.71
N ARG A 36 4.57 -1.00 0.60
CA ARG A 36 5.51 -0.10 1.27
C ARG A 36 6.92 -0.60 0.98
N VAL A 37 7.72 0.22 0.31
CA VAL A 37 9.08 -0.13 -0.13
C VAL A 37 10.15 0.58 0.66
N GLY A 38 9.79 1.61 1.44
CA GLY A 38 10.75 2.34 2.23
C GLY A 38 10.14 3.47 3.05
N ILE A 39 11.04 4.32 3.53
CA ILE A 39 10.74 5.53 4.27
C ILE A 39 11.67 6.62 3.73
N THR A 40 11.11 7.77 3.40
CA THR A 40 11.87 9.00 3.22
C THR A 40 11.87 9.74 4.55
N THR A 41 13.05 10.13 5.05
CA THR A 41 13.20 10.74 6.38
C THR A 41 14.27 11.84 6.36
N GLU A 42 14.14 12.79 7.28
CA GLU A 42 15.18 13.74 7.62
C GLU A 42 16.03 13.20 8.78
N PHE A 43 17.34 13.43 8.72
CA PHE A 43 18.26 13.03 9.78
C PHE A 43 18.61 14.22 10.66
N LEU A 44 18.57 14.00 11.97
CA LEU A 44 19.26 14.88 12.93
C LEU A 44 20.75 14.52 12.97
N ASP A 45 21.59 15.45 13.42
CA ASP A 45 23.05 15.26 13.52
C ASP A 45 23.44 14.08 14.43
N ASN A 46 22.56 13.68 15.34
CA ASN A 46 22.73 12.51 16.21
C ASN A 46 22.21 11.20 15.59
N GLY A 47 21.86 11.19 14.30
CA GLY A 47 21.38 10.02 13.57
C GLY A 47 19.92 9.64 13.84
N VAL A 48 19.18 10.42 14.64
CA VAL A 48 17.75 10.17 14.90
C VAL A 48 16.91 10.61 13.71
N PHE A 49 15.95 9.77 13.33
CA PHE A 49 15.03 10.03 12.22
C PHE A 49 13.93 11.03 12.63
N LYS A 50 13.57 11.93 11.72
CA LYS A 50 12.50 12.92 11.89
C LYS A 50 11.70 13.05 10.59
N ASN A 51 10.43 13.46 10.71
CA ASN A 51 9.57 13.74 9.55
C ASN A 51 9.48 12.55 8.58
N ASN A 52 9.20 11.37 9.13
CA ASN A 52 9.14 10.13 8.34
C ASN A 52 7.90 10.13 7.43
N HIS A 53 8.14 9.91 6.14
CA HIS A 53 7.10 9.69 5.15
C HIS A 53 7.26 8.30 4.54
N GLU A 54 6.16 7.54 4.47
CA GLU A 54 6.18 6.22 3.83
C GLU A 54 6.39 6.36 2.32
N LEU A 55 7.26 5.52 1.77
CA LEU A 55 7.40 5.36 0.33
C LEU A 55 6.61 4.12 -0.10
N CYS A 56 5.56 4.35 -0.89
CA CYS A 56 4.66 3.31 -1.38
C CYS A 56 4.71 3.24 -2.92
N ILE A 57 4.77 2.04 -3.47
CA ILE A 57 4.54 1.79 -4.90
C ILE A 57 3.12 1.27 -5.10
N GLU A 58 2.46 1.71 -6.16
CA GLU A 58 1.22 1.08 -6.60
C GLU A 58 1.56 -0.30 -7.18
N ASN A 59 0.84 -1.33 -6.71
CA ASN A 59 1.06 -2.71 -7.10
C ASN A 59 -0.03 -3.18 -8.06
N ASN A 60 0.33 -3.28 -9.33
CA ASN A 60 -0.53 -3.80 -10.40
C ASN A 60 -0.43 -5.32 -10.58
N PHE A 61 0.21 -6.03 -9.64
CA PHE A 61 0.38 -7.48 -9.68
C PHE A 61 -0.11 -8.12 -8.38
N CYS A 62 -0.56 -9.37 -8.49
CA CYS A 62 -0.86 -10.18 -7.32
C CYS A 62 0.44 -10.50 -6.55
N PRO A 63 0.56 -10.15 -5.26
CA PRO A 63 1.78 -10.41 -4.49
C PRO A 63 2.05 -11.90 -4.25
N GLN A 64 1.06 -12.78 -4.44
CA GLN A 64 1.20 -14.21 -4.21
C GLN A 64 1.60 -14.99 -5.47
N CYS A 65 1.05 -14.66 -6.64
CA CYS A 65 1.32 -15.40 -7.88
C CYS A 65 1.94 -14.57 -9.00
N GLY A 66 2.20 -13.29 -8.79
CA GLY A 66 2.79 -12.39 -9.78
C GLY A 66 1.87 -12.06 -10.96
N LYS A 67 0.60 -12.49 -10.96
CA LYS A 67 -0.33 -12.22 -12.05
C LYS A 67 -0.65 -10.72 -12.11
N LYS A 68 -0.46 -10.11 -13.28
CA LYS A 68 -0.89 -8.72 -13.53
C LYS A 68 -2.41 -8.63 -13.36
N TYR A 69 -2.88 -7.64 -12.62
CA TYR A 69 -4.30 -7.32 -12.60
C TYR A 69 -4.71 -6.84 -13.99
N LYS A 70 -5.92 -7.19 -14.43
CA LYS A 70 -6.41 -6.71 -15.72
C LYS A 70 -6.62 -5.20 -15.61
N ASP A 71 -6.01 -4.46 -16.54
CA ASP A 71 -6.39 -3.07 -16.80
C ASP A 71 -7.86 -3.14 -17.25
N GLN A 72 -8.80 -2.71 -16.40
CA GLN A 72 -10.21 -2.50 -16.78
C GLN A 72 -10.36 -1.11 -17.36
#